data_AF-A0A1Y2BVQ4-F1
#
_entry.id   AF-A0A1Y2BVQ4-F1
#
_cell.length_a   1.000
_cell.length_b   1.000
_cell.length_c   1.000
_cell.angle_alpha   90.00
_cell.angle_beta   90.00
_cell.angle_gamma   90.00
#
_symmetry.space_group_name_H-M   'P 1'
#
loop_
_entity.id
_entity.type
_entity.pdbx_description
1 polymer ?
#
loop_
_entity_poly.entity_id
_entity_poly.type
_entity_poly.pdbx_seq_one_letter_code
_entity_poly.pdbx_strand_id
1 'polypeptide(L)' 'MRSNQQDKKSNLYKTEFCRSMEDTGECRYGNKCQFAHSKDELRSVDRHPKYKTQLCKTFYETGDCPYGRRCCFIHSNVMP' A
#
# COMPACT_ATOMS: atom_id res chain seq x y z
N MET A 1 -26.72 13.91 7.67
CA MET A 1 -26.96 12.63 6.98
C MET A 1 -25.77 11.72 7.29
N ARG A 2 -25.99 10.67 8.09
CA ARG A 2 -24.94 9.77 8.58
C ARG A 2 -24.51 8.84 7.43
N SER A 3 -23.36 9.10 6.83
CA SER A 3 -22.78 8.20 5.83
C SER A 3 -22.36 6.89 6.51
N ASN A 4 -23.10 5.85 6.20
CA ASN A 4 -22.92 4.48 6.68
C ASN A 4 -21.55 3.94 6.22
N GLN A 5 -20.53 4.09 7.06
CA GLN A 5 -19.19 3.52 6.83
C GLN A 5 -19.20 2.02 7.12
N GLN A 6 -19.81 1.20 6.26
CA GLN A 6 -19.82 -0.25 6.45
C GLN A 6 -19.56 -1.07 5.17
N ASP A 7 -18.90 -0.49 4.16
CA ASP A 7 -18.55 -1.19 2.89
C ASP A 7 -17.09 -0.96 2.44
N LYS A 8 -16.15 -0.76 3.39
CA LYS A 8 -14.71 -0.54 3.11
C LYS A 8 -13.77 -1.50 3.84
N LYS A 9 -14.25 -2.68 4.23
CA LYS A 9 -13.45 -3.72 4.92
C LYS A 9 -13.33 -5.01 4.12
N SER A 10 -13.51 -4.95 2.80
CA SER A 10 -13.31 -6.09 1.91
C SER A 10 -11.82 -6.29 1.60
N ASN A 11 -11.21 -7.20 2.36
CA ASN A 11 -10.03 -7.98 1.97
C ASN A 11 -8.75 -7.22 1.55
N LEU A 12 -8.13 -6.46 2.45
CA LEU A 12 -6.70 -6.09 2.36
C LEU A 12 -5.75 -7.30 2.56
N TYR A 13 -6.24 -8.52 2.31
CA TYR A 13 -5.48 -9.74 2.50
C TYR A 13 -4.55 -9.96 1.32
N LYS A 14 -3.26 -10.02 1.62
CA LYS A 14 -2.15 -10.19 0.68
C LYS A 14 -2.15 -9.13 -0.42
N THR A 15 -2.56 -7.91 -0.10
CA THR A 15 -2.59 -6.78 -1.05
C THR A 15 -1.32 -5.93 -1.00
N GLU A 16 -0.42 -6.22 -0.05
CA GLU A 16 0.89 -5.62 0.12
C GLU A 16 1.91 -6.71 0.49
N PHE A 17 3.19 -6.49 0.16
CA PHE A 17 4.27 -7.42 0.49
C PHE A 17 4.57 -7.46 1.99
N CYS A 18 4.94 -8.63 2.49
CA CYS A 18 5.40 -8.82 3.85
C CYS A 18 6.82 -8.29 3.99
N ARG A 19 7.00 -7.24 4.80
CA ARG A 19 8.32 -6.65 5.05
C ARG A 19 9.31 -7.63 5.66
N SER A 20 8.89 -8.37 6.69
CA SER A 20 9.79 -9.36 7.32
C SER A 20 10.31 -10.38 6.33
N MET A 21 9.45 -10.85 5.41
CA MET A 21 9.94 -11.71 4.35
C MET A 21 10.85 -10.98 3.35
N GLU A 22 10.50 -9.77 2.92
CA GLU A 22 11.30 -8.99 1.97
C GLU A 22 12.70 -8.67 2.52
N ASP A 23 12.79 -8.31 3.80
CA ASP A 23 14.04 -7.92 4.46
C ASP A 23 14.88 -9.11 4.94
N THR A 24 14.25 -10.12 5.55
CA THR A 24 14.99 -11.20 6.24
C THR A 24 14.79 -12.57 5.61
N GLY A 25 13.94 -12.70 4.60
CA GLY A 25 13.57 -13.98 3.99
C GLY A 25 12.69 -14.87 4.89
N GLU A 26 12.35 -14.43 6.10
CA GLU A 26 11.60 -15.22 7.09
C GLU A 26 10.45 -14.41 7.68
N CYS A 27 9.28 -15.03 7.79
CA CYS A 27 8.11 -14.44 8.42
C CYS A 27 7.61 -15.32 9.56
N ARG A 28 7.58 -14.76 10.78
CA ARG A 28 7.10 -15.44 12.00
C ARG A 28 5.65 -15.92 11.92
N TYR A 29 4.86 -15.31 11.02
CA TYR A 29 3.45 -15.66 10.83
C TYR A 29 3.23 -16.79 9.81
N GLY A 30 4.28 -17.18 9.07
CA GLY A 30 4.20 -18.21 8.04
C GLY A 30 3.01 -18.02 7.10
N ASN A 31 2.29 -19.10 6.80
CA ASN A 31 1.15 -19.08 5.89
C ASN A 31 -0.07 -18.29 6.41
N LYS A 32 -0.08 -17.92 7.70
CA LYS A 32 -1.14 -17.07 8.29
C LYS A 32 -0.86 -15.59 8.11
N CYS A 33 0.27 -15.22 7.50
CA CYS A 33 0.58 -13.84 7.21
C CYS A 33 -0.50 -13.21 6.32
N GLN A 34 -0.98 -12.04 6.74
CA GLN A 34 -1.97 -11.26 5.98
C GLN A 34 -1.34 -10.49 4.82
N PHE A 35 -0.02 -10.53 4.68
CA PHE A 35 0.74 -9.90 3.61
C PHE A 35 1.25 -10.96 2.62
N ALA A 36 1.55 -10.53 1.40
CA ALA A 36 2.07 -11.39 0.35
C ALA A 36 3.55 -11.69 0.59
N HIS A 37 3.90 -12.96 0.56
CA HIS A 37 5.28 -13.44 0.66
C HIS A 37 5.98 -13.46 -0.70
N SER A 38 5.21 -13.54 -1.77
CA SER A 38 5.73 -13.54 -3.14
C SER A 38 4.78 -12.81 -4.06
N LYS A 39 5.23 -12.51 -5.28
CA LYS A 39 4.40 -11.81 -6.27
C LYS A 39 3.14 -12.60 -6.62
N ASP A 40 3.23 -13.92 -6.62
CA ASP A 40 2.10 -14.85 -6.85
C ASP A 40 1.02 -14.76 -5.78
N GLU A 41 1.42 -14.41 -4.55
CA GLU A 41 0.49 -14.21 -3.46
C GLU A 41 -0.12 -12.81 -3.43
N LEU A 42 0.49 -11.85 -4.14
CA LEU A 42 0.08 -10.45 -4.13
C LEU A 42 -1.20 -10.27 -4.94
N ARG A 43 -2.28 -9.97 -4.22
CA ARG A 43 -3.60 -9.71 -4.80
C ARG A 43 -3.71 -8.28 -5.30
N SER A 44 -4.24 -8.12 -6.51
CA SER A 44 -4.65 -6.84 -7.05
C SER A 44 -5.86 -6.32 -6.28
N VAL A 45 -5.79 -5.05 -5.85
CA VAL A 45 -6.92 -4.34 -5.26
C VAL A 45 -7.48 -3.41 -6.31
N ASP A 46 -8.80 -3.45 -6.49
CA ASP A 46 -9.51 -2.42 -7.23
C ASP A 46 -9.42 -1.11 -6.46
N ARG A 47 -8.51 -0.24 -6.90
CA ARG A 47 -8.32 1.07 -6.29
C ARG A 47 -9.24 2.07 -6.97
N HIS A 48 -9.66 3.07 -6.20
CA HIS A 48 -10.46 4.16 -6.77
C HIS A 48 -9.73 4.78 -7.97
N PRO A 49 -10.42 5.16 -9.07
CA PRO A 49 -9.80 5.74 -10.28
C PRO A 49 -8.95 7.00 -10.06
N LYS A 50 -9.02 7.61 -8.88
CA LYS A 50 -8.23 8.78 -8.47
C LYS A 50 -6.96 8.40 -7.71
N TYR A 51 -6.67 7.11 -7.54
CA TYR A 51 -5.45 6.64 -6.89
C TYR A 51 -4.24 6.98 -7.75
N LYS A 52 -3.24 7.66 -7.16
CA LYS A 52 -2.02 8.11 -7.84
C LYS A 52 -2.31 8.87 -9.15
N THR A 53 -3.33 9.75 -9.15
CA THR A 53 -3.57 10.66 -10.28
C THR A 53 -3.11 12.10 -10.01
N GLN A 54 -2.83 12.45 -8.76
CA GLN A 54 -2.37 13.79 -8.36
C GLN A 54 -1.06 13.67 -7.57
N LEU A 55 -0.19 14.68 -7.71
CA LEU A 55 1.07 14.76 -6.98
C LEU A 55 0.85 14.88 -5.47
N CYS A 56 1.69 14.19 -4.68
CA CYS A 56 1.71 14.40 -3.25
C CYS A 56 2.44 15.71 -2.96
N LYS A 57 1.69 16.73 -2.52
CA LYS A 57 2.25 18.04 -2.16
C LYS A 57 3.33 17.92 -1.10
N THR A 58 3.08 17.14 -0.03
CA THR A 58 4.05 16.92 1.05
C THR A 58 5.35 16.36 0.51
N PHE A 59 5.30 15.26 -0.25
CA PHE A 59 6.50 14.67 -0.85
C PHE A 59 7.20 15.64 -1.82
N TYR A 60 6.45 16.42 -2.58
CA TYR A 60 7.00 17.39 -3.52
C TYR A 60 7.68 18.58 -2.82
N GLU A 61 7.13 19.04 -1.69
CA GLU A 61 7.64 20.20 -0.94
C GLU A 61 8.77 19.81 0.02
N THR A 62 8.68 18.66 0.69
CA THR A 62 9.62 18.25 1.75
C THR A 62 10.56 17.13 1.34
N GLY A 63 10.31 16.47 0.21
CA GLY A 63 11.04 15.27 -0.20
C GLY A 63 10.68 13.99 0.57
N ASP A 64 9.83 14.09 1.58
CA ASP A 64 9.38 12.96 2.40
C ASP A 64 7.85 12.97 2.56
N CYS A 65 7.27 11.79 2.74
CA CYS A 65 5.85 11.68 3.04
C CYS A 65 5.65 10.69 4.18
N PRO A 66 4.95 11.07 5.26
CA PRO A 66 4.71 10.18 6.40
C PRO A 66 3.89 8.94 6.01
N TYR A 67 3.16 9.00 4.90
CA TYR A 67 2.41 7.87 4.35
C TYR A 67 3.26 6.92 3.49
N GLY A 68 4.44 7.36 3.04
CA GLY A 68 5.37 6.57 2.24
C GLY A 68 4.69 5.89 1.05
N ARG A 69 4.95 4.58 0.86
CA ARG A 69 4.35 3.77 -0.22
C ARG A 69 2.82 3.63 -0.13
N ARG A 70 2.22 3.89 1.04
CA ARG A 70 0.76 3.86 1.26
C ARG A 70 0.07 5.15 0.85
N CYS A 71 0.81 6.17 0.45
CA CYS A 71 0.21 7.41 -0.03
C CYS A 71 -0.67 7.15 -1.26
N CYS A 72 -1.85 7.76 -1.27
CA CYS A 72 -2.79 7.70 -2.40
C CYS A 72 -2.43 8.67 -3.53
N PHE A 73 -1.39 9.47 -3.36
CA PHE A 73 -0.91 10.45 -4.31
C PHE A 73 0.42 9.99 -4.96
N ILE A 74 0.78 10.63 -6.07
CA ILE A 74 2.00 10.34 -6.83
C ILE A 74 3.20 10.87 -6.06
N HIS A 75 4.12 9.98 -5.69
CA HIS A 75 5.49 10.31 -5.29
C HIS A 75 6.34 10.01 -6.51
N SER A 76 6.41 10.93 -7.46
CA SER A 76 7.31 10.79 -8.59
C SER A 76 8.71 10.99 -8.03
N ASN A 77 9.51 9.92 -8.01
CA ASN A 77 10.94 10.04 -7.78
C ASN A 77 11.45 11.01 -8.83
N VAL A 78 11.77 12.23 -8.42
CA VAL A 78 12.70 13.04 -9.19
C VAL A 78 14.05 12.36 -8.98
N MET A 79 14.38 11.45 -9.86
CA MET A 79 15.74 10.98 -10.10
C MET A 79 16.01 11.16 -11.59
N PRO A 80 16.94 12.04 -12.00
CA PRO A 80 17.60 11.93 -13.30
C PRO A 80 18.44 10.65 -13.37
#